data_AF-A0A7W5HKU4-F1
#
_entry.id   AF-A0A7W5HKU4-F1
#
_cell.length_a   1.000
_cell.length_b   1.000
_cell.length_c   1.000
_cell.angle_alpha   90.00
_cell.angle_beta   90.00
_cell.angle_gamma   90.00
#
_symmetry.space_group_name_H-M   'P 1'
#
loop_
_entity.id
_entity.type
_entity.pdbx_description
1 polymer ?
#
loop_
_entity_poly.entity_id
_entity_poly.type
_entity_poly.pdbx_seq_one_letter_code
_entity_poly.pdbx_strand_id
1 'polypeptide(L)' 'MMIVDLIDGDDFRDRLVALGIRIPEGACPETCARMALLKHMEVGVPGLQDLVRELMTHTDVMLPSVRAAIERFLLPGLR' A
#
# COMPACT_ATOMS: atom_id res chain seq x y z
N MET A 1 -17.79 -18.94 10.33
CA MET A 1 -16.54 -19.02 9.55
C MET A 1 -16.71 -18.11 8.35
N MET A 2 -16.14 -16.91 8.42
CA MET A 2 -16.03 -16.01 7.27
C MET A 2 -14.64 -15.42 7.40
N ILE A 3 -13.65 -16.04 6.75
CA ILE A 3 -12.39 -15.36 6.49
C ILE A 3 -12.76 -14.37 5.39
N VAL A 4 -13.17 -13.17 5.80
CA VAL A 4 -13.11 -12.04 4.89
C VAL A 4 -11.61 -11.75 4.83
N ASP A 5 -10.97 -12.03 3.70
CA ASP A 5 -9.56 -11.71 3.47
C ASP A 5 -9.39 -10.19 3.58
N LEU A 6 -9.20 -9.73 4.82
CA LEU A 6 -9.14 -8.34 5.20
C LEU A 6 -7.74 -7.83 4.93
N ILE A 7 -7.60 -6.91 3.99
CA ILE A 7 -6.35 -6.24 3.69
C ILE A 7 -5.97 -5.37 4.89
N ASP A 8 -5.07 -5.89 5.70
CA ASP A 8 -4.49 -5.20 6.84
C ASP A 8 -3.15 -4.52 6.49
N GLY A 9 -2.46 -4.02 7.52
CA GLY A 9 -1.18 -3.34 7.35
C GLY A 9 -0.05 -4.26 6.89
N ASP A 10 -0.08 -5.53 7.30
CA ASP A 10 0.90 -6.53 6.93
C ASP A 10 0.68 -7.00 5.49
N ASP A 11 -0.57 -7.26 5.08
CA ASP A 11 -0.92 -7.55 3.69
C ASP A 11 -0.50 -6.42 2.75
N PHE A 12 -0.78 -5.18 3.15
CA PHE A 12 -0.37 -4.01 2.38
C PHE A 12 1.15 -3.91 2.26
N ARG A 13 1.88 -4.16 3.35
CA ARG A 13 3.36 -4.19 3.33
C ARG A 13 3.86 -5.27 2.39
N ASP A 14 3.34 -6.49 2.49
CA ASP A 14 3.85 -7.63 1.72
C ASP A 14 3.63 -7.42 0.22
N ARG A 15 2.50 -6.80 -0.19
CA ARG A 15 2.27 -6.39 -1.58
C ARG A 15 3.30 -5.35 -2.07
N LEU A 16 3.67 -4.38 -1.22
CA LEU A 16 4.70 -3.40 -1.57
C LEU A 16 6.11 -4.02 -1.63
N VAL A 17 6.41 -4.95 -0.73
CA VAL A 17 7.67 -5.71 -0.72
C VAL A 17 7.77 -6.59 -1.97
N ALA A 18 6.66 -7.17 -2.44
CA ALA A 18 6.61 -7.92 -3.69
C ALA A 18 6.94 -7.06 -4.92
N LEU A 19 6.69 -5.75 -4.88
CA LEU A 19 7.13 -4.80 -5.91
C LEU A 19 8.63 -4.41 -5.79
N GLY A 20 9.35 -4.95 -4.81
CA GLY A 20 10.76 -4.65 -4.55
C GLY A 20 11.00 -3.45 -3.63
N ILE A 21 9.95 -2.94 -2.96
CA ILE A 21 10.08 -1.86 -1.98
C ILE A 21 10.50 -2.48 -0.64
N ARG A 22 11.69 -2.17 -0.14
CA ARG A 22 12.12 -2.64 1.18
C ARG A 22 11.42 -1.85 2.28
N ILE A 23 10.51 -2.49 2.99
CA ILE A 23 9.79 -1.92 4.14
C ILE A 23 10.11 -2.77 5.37
N PRO A 24 10.45 -2.16 6.51
CA PRO A 24 10.74 -2.92 7.72
C PRO A 24 9.48 -3.64 8.25
N GLU A 25 9.71 -4.78 8.88
CA GLU A 25 8.67 -5.53 9.57
C GLU A 25 8.08 -4.68 10.71
N GLY A 26 6.76 -4.76 10.90
CA GLY A 26 6.04 -3.93 11.88
C GLY A 26 5.87 -2.46 11.50
N ALA A 27 6.19 -2.06 10.26
CA ALA A 27 5.90 -0.71 9.78
C ALA A 27 4.38 -0.44 9.75
N CYS A 28 3.97 0.73 10.26
CA CYS A 28 2.60 1.18 10.14
C CYS A 28 2.22 1.43 8.67
N PRO A 29 0.93 1.30 8.28
CA PRO A 29 0.47 1.54 6.92
C PRO A 29 0.90 2.89 6.34
N GLU A 30 0.92 3.94 7.17
CA GLU A 30 1.41 5.27 6.78
C GLU A 30 2.89 5.26 6.40
N THR A 31 3.72 4.58 7.18
CA THR A 31 5.15 4.43 6.88
C THR A 31 5.34 3.62 5.60
N CYS A 32 4.59 2.54 5.42
CA CYS A 32 4.61 1.74 4.20
C CYS A 32 4.29 2.58 2.96
N ALA A 33 3.20 3.35 3.01
CA ALA A 33 2.76 4.21 1.91
C ALA A 33 3.78 5.31 1.59
N ARG A 34 4.37 5.95 2.62
CA ARG A 34 5.42 6.96 2.42
C ARG A 34 6.68 6.38 1.81
N MET A 35 7.14 5.22 2.29
CA MET A 35 8.35 4.58 1.76
C MET A 35 8.14 4.12 0.31
N ALA A 36 6.97 3.57 0.00
CA ALA A 36 6.59 3.21 -1.37
C ALA A 36 6.61 4.42 -2.30
N LEU A 37 6.02 5.54 -1.87
CA LEU A 37 6.02 6.78 -2.66
C LEU A 37 7.44 7.31 -2.87
N LEU A 38 8.23 7.44 -1.79
CA LEU A 38 9.61 7.92 -1.88
C LEU A 38 10.43 7.07 -2.86
N LYS A 39 10.33 5.73 -2.74
CA LYS A 39 11.03 4.81 -3.63
C LYS A 39 10.59 5.00 -5.09
N HIS A 40 9.29 5.18 -5.33
CA HIS A 40 8.76 5.44 -6.67
C HIS A 40 9.25 6.78 -7.24
N MET A 41 9.35 7.83 -6.42
CA MET A 41 9.89 9.13 -6.85
C MET A 41 11.40 9.06 -7.10
N GLU A 42 12.14 8.26 -6.34
CA GLU A 42 13.60 8.13 -6.48
C GLU A 42 14.04 7.31 -7.69
N VAL A 43 13.41 6.15 -7.91
CA VAL A 43 13.87 5.19 -8.94
C VAL A 43 12.78 4.73 -9.90
N GLY A 44 11.52 5.09 -9.65
CA GLY A 44 10.38 4.50 -10.31
C GLY A 44 10.13 3.07 -9.83
N VAL A 45 8.92 2.82 -9.31
CA VAL A 45 8.46 1.46 -8.99
C VAL A 45 7.37 1.10 -10.00
N PRO A 46 7.70 0.33 -11.06
CA PRO A 46 6.69 -0.12 -12.02
C PRO A 46 5.68 -1.03 -11.30
N GLY A 47 4.39 -0.82 -11.58
CA GLY A 47 3.30 -1.58 -10.96
C GLY A 47 2.79 -1.02 -9.62
N LEU A 48 3.44 0.00 -9.03
CA LEU A 48 2.93 0.62 -7.80
C LEU A 48 1.57 1.32 -8.04
N GLN A 49 1.42 1.99 -9.18
CA GLN A 49 0.17 2.65 -9.55
C GLN A 49 -0.96 1.64 -9.80
N ASP A 50 -0.67 0.53 -10.47
CA ASP A 50 -1.66 -0.53 -10.70
C ASP A 50 -2.06 -1.22 -9.40
N LEU A 51 -1.09 -1.52 -8.52
CA LEU A 51 -1.36 -2.06 -7.19
C LEU A 51 -2.27 -1.12 -6.38
N VAL A 52 -1.99 0.19 -6.37
CA VAL A 52 -2.80 1.16 -5.65
C VAL A 52 -4.22 1.23 -6.21
N ARG A 53 -4.37 1.14 -7.54
CA ARG A 53 -5.70 1.11 -8.19
C ARG A 53 -6.47 -0.15 -7.82
N GLU A 54 -5.82 -1.31 -7.84
CA GLU A 54 -6.41 -2.58 -7.40
C GLU A 54 -6.81 -2.54 -5.92
N LEU A 55 -5.92 -2.06 -5.04
CA LEU A 55 -6.24 -1.87 -3.62
C LEU A 55 -7.48 -0.98 -3.44
N MET A 56 -7.61 0.08 -4.23
CA MET A 56 -8.79 0.95 -4.20
C MET A 56 -10.07 0.31 -4.73
N THR A 57 -10.00 -0.78 -5.51
CA THR A 57 -11.20 -1.57 -5.87
C THR A 57 -11.66 -2.52 -4.76
N HIS A 58 -10.77 -2.83 -3.80
CA HIS A 58 -11.03 -3.74 -2.67
C HIS A 58 -11.19 -2.98 -1.34
N THR A 59 -11.74 -1.76 -1.38
CA THR A 59 -11.91 -0.93 -0.17
C THR A 59 -12.95 -1.47 0.81
N ASP A 60 -13.83 -2.37 0.36
CA ASP A 60 -14.81 -3.09 1.16
C ASP A 60 -14.19 -4.12 2.10
N VAL A 61 -13.02 -4.66 1.73
CA VAL A 61 -12.24 -5.62 2.52
C VAL A 61 -10.93 -5.02 3.04
N MET A 62 -10.79 -3.70 3.09
CA MET A 62 -9.57 -3.03 3.52
C MET A 62 -9.73 -2.35 4.88
N LEU A 63 -8.71 -2.47 5.73
CA LEU A 63 -8.69 -1.72 6.98
C LEU A 63 -8.71 -0.20 6.73
N PRO A 64 -9.52 0.57 7.49
CA PRO A 64 -9.59 2.02 7.34
C PRO A 64 -8.23 2.72 7.45
N SER A 65 -7.33 2.20 8.30
CA SER A 65 -5.98 2.73 8.47
C SER A 65 -5.10 2.58 7.22
N VAL A 66 -5.27 1.47 6.48
CA VAL A 66 -4.57 1.23 5.22
C VAL A 66 -5.13 2.16 4.14
N ARG A 67 -6.46 2.22 4.03
CA ARG A 67 -7.14 3.11 3.08
C ARG A 67 -6.70 4.56 3.26
N ALA A 68 -6.73 5.05 4.50
CA ALA A 68 -6.30 6.41 4.84
C ALA A 68 -4.84 6.68 4.46
N ALA A 69 -3.93 5.71 4.66
CA ALA A 69 -2.55 5.85 4.26
C ALA A 69 -2.38 5.96 2.73
N ILE A 70 -3.10 5.13 1.97
CA ILE A 70 -3.04 5.18 0.50
C ILE A 70 -3.63 6.51 -0.01
N GLU A 71 -4.79 6.92 0.49
CA GLU A 71 -5.45 8.17 0.10
C GLU A 71 -4.61 9.40 0.42
N ARG A 72 -3.93 9.39 1.58
CA ARG A 72 -3.14 10.53 2.06
C ARG A 72 -1.79 10.67 1.36
N PHE A 73 -1.13 9.57 1.02
CA PHE A 73 0.24 9.58 0.52
C PHE A 73 0.34 9.12 -0.93
N LEU A 74 -0.24 7.97 -1.28
CA LEU A 74 -0.03 7.36 -2.60
C LEU A 74 -0.91 7.98 -3.69
N LEU A 75 -2.20 8.22 -3.44
CA LEU A 75 -3.07 8.86 -4.43
C LEU A 75 -2.59 10.25 -4.90
N PRO A 76 -2.18 11.18 -4.03
CA PRO A 76 -1.67 12.47 -4.50
C PRO A 76 -0.28 12.39 -5.12
N GLY A 77 0.54 11.41 -4.73
CA GLY A 77 1.92 11.27 -5.19
C GLY A 77 2.11 10.46 -6.48
N LEU A 78 1.12 9.65 -6.87
CA LEU A 78 1.12 8.83 -8.09
C LEU A 78 0.28 9.43 -9.22
N ARG A 79 -0.06 10.72 -9.12
CA ARG A 79 -0.94 11.42 -10.06
C ARG A 79 -0.17 12.07 -11.21
#